data_AF-A0A370JZX4-F1
#
_entry.id   AF-A0A370JZX4-F1
#
_cell.length_a   1.000
_cell.length_b   1.000
_cell.length_c   1.000
_cell.angle_alpha   90.00
_cell.angle_beta   90.00
_cell.angle_gamma   90.00
#
_symmetry.space_group_name_H-M   'P 1'
#
loop_
_entity.id
_entity.type
_entity.pdbx_description
1 polymer ?
#
loop_
_entity_poly.entity_id
_entity_poly.type
_entity_poly.pdbx_seq_one_letter_code
_entity_poly.pdbx_strand_id
1 'polypeptide(L)'
;MLEVKEAVRIAMDYIQSLYSEKQLPELRLEEVELTPDNQFWEVTLSFVVREPTAYLSLGEAARTREYKVFRINAETGQVQSMKIRRF
;
A
#
# COMPACT_ATOMS: atom_id res chain seq x y z
N MET A 1 19.66 10.87 -1.98
CA MET A 1 18.26 10.81 -1.54
C MET A 1 17.43 10.35 -2.72
N LEU A 2 16.52 9.41 -2.48
CA LEU A 2 15.60 8.91 -3.48
C LEU A 2 14.61 9.99 -3.90
N GLU A 3 14.32 10.00 -5.19
CA GLU A 3 13.24 10.79 -5.75
C GLU A 3 11.88 10.16 -5.43
N VAL A 4 10.82 10.98 -5.44
CA VAL A 4 9.45 10.53 -5.13
C VAL A 4 9.02 9.30 -5.94
N LYS A 5 9.40 9.22 -7.22
CA LYS A 5 9.06 8.10 -8.10
C LYS A 5 9.76 6.80 -7.70
N GLU A 6 10.97 6.89 -7.17
CA GLU A 6 11.72 5.73 -6.70
C GLU A 6 11.10 5.15 -5.43
N ALA A 7 10.69 6.01 -4.49
CA ALA A 7 9.98 5.59 -3.28
C ALA A 7 8.64 4.89 -3.61
N VAL A 8 7.86 5.45 -4.55
CA VAL A 8 6.60 4.84 -4.99
C VAL A 8 6.85 3.47 -5.64
N ARG A 9 7.86 3.36 -6.50
CA ARG A 9 8.23 2.08 -7.12
C ARG A 9 8.61 1.04 -6.06
N ILE A 10 9.43 1.41 -5.09
CA ILE A 10 9.82 0.52 -3.98
C ILE A 10 8.58 0.05 -3.21
N ALA A 11 7.63 0.92 -2.91
CA ALA A 11 6.39 0.53 -2.22
C ALA A 11 5.55 -0.46 -3.05
N MET A 12 5.42 -0.22 -4.36
CA MET A 12 4.68 -1.09 -5.28
C MET A 12 5.32 -2.47 -5.42
N ASP A 13 6.63 -2.52 -5.61
CA ASP A 13 7.38 -3.78 -5.72
C ASP A 13 7.31 -4.55 -4.39
N TYR A 14 7.44 -3.84 -3.26
CA TYR A 14 7.39 -4.45 -1.94
C TYR A 14 6.01 -5.05 -1.65
N ILE A 15 4.92 -4.33 -1.88
CA ILE A 15 3.57 -4.89 -1.65
C ILE A 15 3.28 -6.06 -2.59
N GLN A 16 3.68 -5.99 -3.86
CA GLN A 16 3.49 -7.10 -4.79
C GLN A 16 4.26 -8.35 -4.34
N SER A 17 5.48 -8.18 -3.81
CA SER A 17 6.28 -9.30 -3.27
C SER A 17 5.63 -9.96 -2.05
N LEU A 18 5.00 -9.18 -1.16
CA LEU A 18 4.32 -9.72 0.03
C LEU A 18 3.01 -10.44 -0.28
N TYR A 19 2.33 -10.04 -1.35
CA TYR A 19 1.03 -10.58 -1.74
C TYR A 19 1.14 -11.45 -3.01
N SER A 20 2.32 -11.99 -3.33
CA SER A 20 2.62 -12.70 -4.59
C SER A 20 1.58 -13.73 -5.06
N GLU A 21 0.89 -14.42 -4.14
CA GLU A 21 -0.14 -15.42 -4.47
C GLU A 21 -1.55 -14.82 -4.67
N LYS A 22 -1.77 -13.57 -4.27
CA LYS A 22 -3.03 -12.85 -4.39
C LYS A 22 -2.87 -11.69 -5.37
N GLN A 23 -3.66 -11.69 -6.45
CA GLN A 23 -3.80 -10.47 -7.25
C GLN A 23 -4.28 -9.33 -6.33
N LEU A 24 -3.61 -8.18 -6.39
CA LEU A 24 -4.00 -6.94 -5.73
C LEU A 24 -4.88 -6.14 -6.71
N PRO A 25 -6.21 -6.33 -6.70
CA PRO A 25 -7.10 -5.71 -7.67
C PRO A 25 -7.17 -4.20 -7.40
N GLU A 26 -7.15 -3.41 -8.48
CA GLU A 26 -7.25 -1.95 -8.40
C GLU A 26 -6.21 -1.33 -7.44
N LEU A 27 -4.98 -1.88 -7.43
CA LEU A 27 -3.85 -1.33 -6.70
C LEU A 27 -3.57 0.11 -7.18
N ARG A 28 -3.54 1.05 -6.25
CA ARG A 28 -3.44 2.49 -6.54
C ARG A 28 -2.53 3.19 -5.53
N LEU A 29 -1.83 4.21 -6.01
CA LEU A 29 -1.16 5.21 -5.16
C LEU A 29 -2.19 6.23 -4.67
N GLU A 30 -2.28 6.45 -3.37
CA GLU A 30 -3.18 7.44 -2.77
C GLU A 30 -2.45 8.73 -2.37
N GLU A 31 -1.30 8.58 -1.72
CA GLU A 31 -0.57 9.69 -1.10
C GLU A 31 0.92 9.37 -1.09
N VAL A 32 1.75 10.40 -1.26
CA VAL A 32 3.19 10.31 -1.06
C VAL A 32 3.69 11.61 -0.44
N GLU A 33 4.44 11.49 0.65
CA GLU A 33 5.00 12.60 1.39
C GLU A 33 6.43 12.29 1.81
N LEU A 34 7.33 13.28 1.68
CA LEU A 34 8.64 13.24 2.33
C LEU A 34 8.44 13.81 3.74
N THR A 35 8.86 13.07 4.77
CA THR A 35 8.72 13.54 6.15
C THR A 35 9.43 14.89 6.35
N PRO A 36 8.99 15.75 7.28
CA PRO A 36 9.58 17.08 7.46
C PRO A 36 11.08 17.09 7.79
N ASP A 37 11.60 16.00 8.33
CA ASP A 37 13.03 15.79 8.62
C ASP A 37 13.82 15.22 7.41
N ASN A 38 13.16 15.02 6.27
CA ASN A 38 13.68 14.43 5.04
C ASN A 38 14.24 13.01 5.19
N GLN A 39 13.93 12.31 6.27
CA GLN A 39 14.49 10.98 6.55
C GLN A 39 13.71 9.86 5.86
N PHE A 40 12.42 10.05 5.62
CA PHE A 40 11.54 9.00 5.13
C PHE A 40 10.56 9.48 4.07
N TRP A 41 10.32 8.62 3.09
CA TRP A 41 9.12 8.68 2.29
C TRP A 41 8.00 7.89 2.97
N GLU A 42 6.84 8.51 3.14
CA GLU A 42 5.59 7.84 3.49
C GLU A 42 4.73 7.69 2.24
N VAL A 43 4.48 6.45 1.83
CA VAL A 43 3.70 6.13 0.64
C VAL A 43 2.44 5.38 1.04
N THR A 44 1.27 5.91 0.72
CA THR A 44 -0.01 5.22 0.94
C THR A 44 -0.45 4.54 -0.35
N LEU A 45 -0.58 3.22 -0.32
CA LEU A 45 -1.18 2.42 -1.39
C LEU A 45 -2.52 1.85 -0.94
N SER A 46 -3.43 1.64 -1.89
CA SER A 46 -4.70 0.96 -1.62
C SER A 46 -5.03 -0.09 -2.67
N PHE A 47 -5.83 -1.09 -2.31
CA PHE A 47 -6.33 -2.12 -3.22
C PHE A 47 -7.68 -2.66 -2.73
N VAL A 48 -8.44 -3.27 -3.64
CA VAL A 48 -9.75 -3.85 -3.32
C VAL A 48 -9.58 -5.26 -2.77
N VAL A 49 -10.17 -5.53 -1.60
CA VAL A 49 -10.29 -6.86 -1.04
C VAL A 49 -11.71 -7.35 -1.24
N ARG A 50 -11.84 -8.60 -1.69
CA ARG A 50 -13.13 -9.30 -1.73
C ARG A 50 -13.26 -10.06 -0.43
N GLU A 51 -14.20 -9.67 0.42
CA GLU A 51 -14.51 -10.48 1.58
C GLU A 51 -15.43 -11.64 1.17
N PRO A 52 -15.10 -12.89 1.52
CA PRO A 52 -16.04 -13.99 1.42
C PRO A 52 -17.09 -13.80 2.51
N THR A 53 -18.14 -13.04 2.22
CA THR A 53 -19.27 -12.91 3.14
C THR A 53 -20.04 -14.22 3.17
N ALA A 54 -19.86 -15.01 4.24
CA ALA A 54 -20.52 -16.30 4.45
C ALA A 54 -22.05 -16.21 4.58
N TYR A 55 -22.64 -15.01 4.56
CA TYR A 55 -24.03 -14.77 4.97
C TYR A 55 -24.91 -13.95 4.02
N LEU A 56 -24.43 -13.54 2.85
CA LEU A 56 -25.26 -12.78 1.91
C LEU A 56 -25.50 -13.57 0.62
N SER A 57 -26.65 -14.24 0.62
CA SER A 57 -27.36 -14.71 -0.56
C SER A 57 -27.53 -13.56 -1.56
N LEU A 58 -27.14 -13.80 -2.82
CA LEU A 58 -27.54 -13.03 -4.02
C LEU A 58 -27.22 -11.51 -4.00
N GLY A 59 -25.98 -11.16 -4.35
CA GLY A 59 -25.62 -9.81 -4.81
C GLY A 59 -24.25 -9.37 -4.35
N GLU A 60 -23.27 -9.42 -5.26
CA GLU A 60 -21.90 -8.88 -5.16
C GLU A 60 -21.19 -8.98 -3.80
N ALA A 61 -20.15 -9.84 -3.72
CA ALA A 61 -19.23 -9.84 -2.59
C ALA A 61 -18.80 -8.40 -2.23
N ALA A 62 -18.95 -8.03 -0.96
CA ALA A 62 -18.62 -6.69 -0.49
C ALA A 62 -17.17 -6.38 -0.85
N ARG A 63 -16.98 -5.37 -1.72
CA ARG A 63 -15.67 -4.86 -2.11
C ARG A 63 -15.27 -3.79 -1.10
N THR A 64 -14.38 -4.12 -0.19
CA THR A 64 -13.77 -3.16 0.72
C THR A 64 -12.42 -2.72 0.15
N ARG A 65 -12.03 -1.47 0.41
CA ARG A 65 -10.71 -0.97 0.02
C ARG A 65 -9.81 -0.92 1.24
N GLU A 66 -8.71 -1.65 1.20
CA GLU A 66 -7.67 -1.59 2.22
C GLU A 66 -6.63 -0.54 1.87
N TYR A 67 -6.08 0.12 2.89
CA TYR A 67 -5.04 1.14 2.75
C TYR A 67 -3.82 0.73 3.57
N LYS A 68 -2.63 0.81 2.95
CA LYS A 68 -1.33 0.52 3.56
C LYS A 68 -0.43 1.73 3.45
N VAL A 69 0.22 2.11 4.54
CA VAL A 69 1.25 3.16 4.58
C VAL A 69 2.61 2.49 4.72
N PHE A 70 3.50 2.75 3.77
CA PHE A 70 4.88 2.30 3.76
C PHE A 70 5.78 3.44 4.20
N ARG A 71 6.66 3.16 5.18
CA ARG A 71 7.74 4.08 5.55
C ARG A 71 9.04 3.57 4.96
N ILE A 72 9.66 4.38 4.10
CA ILE A 72 10.84 4.02 3.31
C ILE A 72 11.95 5.00 3.65
N ASN A 73 13.13 4.51 4.03
CA ASN A 73 14.29 5.37 4.26
C ASN A 73 14.64 6.12 2.96
N ALA A 74 14.70 7.46 3.05
CA ALA A 74 14.88 8.32 1.88
C ALA A 74 16.28 8.26 1.27
N GLU A 75 17.29 7.73 1.97
CA GLU A 75 18.64 7.59 1.42
C GLU A 75 18.88 6.20 0.84
N THR A 76 18.43 5.16 1.54
CA THR A 76 18.78 3.76 1.23
C THR A 76 17.69 3.00 0.47
N GLY A 77 16.45 3.50 0.48
CA GLY A 77 15.30 2.77 -0.07
C GLY A 77 14.83 1.59 0.77
N GLN A 78 15.38 1.39 1.97
CA GLN A 78 14.92 0.33 2.85
C GLN A 78 13.49 0.61 3.33
N VAL A 79 12.56 -0.32 3.06
CA VAL A 79 11.23 -0.32 3.66
C VAL A 79 11.35 -0.71 5.14
N GLN A 80 11.06 0.22 6.04
CA GLN A 80 11.21 0.01 7.48
C GLN A 80 9.92 -0.43 8.16
N SER A 81 8.76 -0.04 7.61
CA SER A 81 7.47 -0.52 8.13
C SER A 81 6.38 -0.45 7.07
N MET A 82 5.36 -1.29 7.24
CA MET A 82 4.08 -1.23 6.56
C MET A 82 2.98 -1.24 7.62
N LYS A 83 2.09 -0.25 7.60
CA LYS A 83 0.98 -0.12 8.55
C LYS A 83 -0.36 -0.07 7.83
N ILE A 84 -1.42 -0.49 8.49
CA ILE A 84 -2.79 -0.32 8.01
C ILE A 84 -3.24 1.10 8.38
N ARG A 85 -3.75 1.85 7.40
CA ARG A 85 -4.39 3.15 7.67
C ARG A 85 -5.85 2.89 8.07
N ARG A 86 -6.23 3.34 9.26
CA ARG A 86 -7.64 3.35 9.72
C ARG A 86 -8.12 4.80 9.72
N PHE A 87 -9.30 5.03 9.17
CA PHE A 87 -10.03 6.29 9.23
C PHE A 87 -11.01 6.27 10.40
#